data_AF-A0A4V6CM42-F1
#
_entry.id   AF-A0A4V6CM42-F1
#
_cell.length_a   1.000
_cell.length_b   1.000
_cell.length_c   1.000
_cell.angle_alpha   90.00
_cell.angle_beta   90.00
_cell.angle_gamma   90.00
#
_symmetry.space_group_name_H-M   'P 1'
#
loop_
_entity.id
_entity.type
_entity.pdbx_description
1 polymer ?
#
loop_
_entity_poly.entity_id
_entity_poly.type
_entity_poly.pdbx_seq_one_letter_code
_entity_poly.pdbx_strand_id
1 'polypeptide(L)'
;MTDWDAPVPASEVKAAIRVANGAAGAGGSGEVAESSGFTMSSLEAGAMPSLESADGKSAAERLDLLDAALADVEDKDSAAQVVRGAREILERDGEPQDGYTMRQLVALEAVIQTDGSAPSLTVKNGFVDAKAPAVGDWKFALIKFESLIQQVISCVGRLNVPINPGFAGTVFAITPELVVTNRHVLEAIARPDDKGGWKLEWPDDTVIDFTAEFGVPTHADYRVTGVEYFGADPINGTVNFAHLDMAILRMVPVGDPKPIGTVTLEQNPGALYQGQGIYAVGFPAPPMKWFGPGKPPPRFETADVVNSVFDRKLGVKKLAPGRVMQLPGQMPGDEGKKWAIAHGCSTLAGNSGSALVDLDDNGGRVIGLHFAGISREQNYGHHFAALHKIVAKYGASYAQDQ
;
A
#
# COMPACT_ATOMS: atom_id res chain seq x y z
N MET A 1 -9.29 -35.34 10.63
CA MET A 1 -8.96 -35.46 9.19
C MET A 1 -10.18 -34.96 8.46
N THR A 2 -10.23 -33.65 8.26
CA THR A 2 -11.38 -32.92 7.72
C THR A 2 -10.90 -32.23 6.47
N ASP A 3 -11.65 -32.41 5.39
CA ASP A 3 -11.36 -31.99 4.03
C ASP A 3 -11.25 -30.47 3.95
N TRP A 4 -10.10 -29.96 3.52
CA TRP A 4 -9.75 -28.52 3.52
C TRP A 4 -10.24 -27.78 2.26
N ASP A 5 -10.98 -28.48 1.40
CA ASP A 5 -11.74 -27.92 0.28
C ASP A 5 -13.20 -27.59 0.65
N ALA A 6 -13.57 -27.65 1.94
CA ALA A 6 -14.93 -27.34 2.37
C ALA A 6 -15.14 -25.81 2.52
N PRO A 7 -16.13 -25.21 1.82
CA PRO A 7 -16.41 -23.78 1.89
C PRO A 7 -16.94 -23.36 3.27
N VAL A 8 -16.62 -22.12 3.67
CA VAL A 8 -17.17 -21.51 4.90
C VAL A 8 -18.64 -21.18 4.68
N PRO A 9 -19.55 -21.52 5.60
CA PRO A 9 -20.99 -21.32 5.41
C PRO A 9 -21.34 -19.84 5.16
N ALA A 10 -22.17 -19.58 4.14
CA ALA A 10 -22.63 -18.25 3.76
C ALA A 10 -23.28 -17.44 4.92
N SER A 11 -23.73 -18.11 5.98
CA SER A 11 -24.25 -17.47 7.20
C SER A 11 -23.19 -16.67 7.97
N GLU A 12 -21.91 -17.08 7.92
CA GLU A 12 -20.82 -16.38 8.61
C GLU A 12 -20.32 -15.16 7.80
N VAL A 13 -20.33 -15.27 6.46
CA VAL A 13 -20.06 -14.15 5.54
C VAL A 13 -21.13 -13.06 5.63
N LYS A 14 -22.40 -13.45 5.77
CA LYS A 14 -23.52 -12.51 5.98
C LYS A 14 -23.44 -11.77 7.33
N ALA A 15 -22.84 -12.38 8.36
CA ALA A 15 -22.64 -11.72 9.65
C ALA A 15 -21.59 -10.61 9.58
N ALA A 16 -20.50 -10.80 8.82
CA ALA A 16 -19.47 -9.78 8.58
C ALA A 16 -20.02 -8.57 7.80
N ILE A 17 -20.89 -8.81 6.81
CA ILE A 17 -21.56 -7.75 6.04
C ILE A 17 -22.55 -6.96 6.92
N ARG A 18 -23.23 -7.59 7.89
CA ARG A 18 -24.13 -6.90 8.83
C ARG A 18 -23.40 -5.95 9.79
N VAL A 19 -22.21 -6.33 10.26
CA VAL A 19 -21.44 -5.52 11.21
C VAL A 19 -20.84 -4.27 10.53
N ALA A 20 -20.39 -4.40 9.27
CA ALA A 20 -19.90 -3.27 8.48
C ALA A 20 -20.97 -2.21 8.18
N ASN A 21 -22.24 -2.61 8.05
CA ASN A 21 -23.35 -1.71 7.70
C ASN A 21 -24.06 -1.06 8.92
N GLY A 22 -23.78 -1.52 10.15
CA GLY A 22 -24.40 -0.99 11.37
C GLY A 22 -23.73 0.27 11.95
N ALA A 23 -22.54 0.64 11.48
CA ALA A 23 -21.75 1.71 12.08
C ALA A 23 -22.03 3.13 11.51
N ALA A 24 -22.85 3.26 10.46
CA ALA A 24 -23.07 4.52 9.74
C ALA A 24 -24.27 5.36 10.25
N GLY A 25 -24.90 5.00 11.36
CA GLY A 25 -26.12 5.67 11.84
C GLY A 25 -26.03 6.17 13.28
N ALA A 26 -25.41 7.34 13.52
CA ALA A 26 -25.63 8.09 14.78
C ALA A 26 -25.19 9.59 14.71
N GLY A 27 -26.19 10.48 14.61
CA GLY A 27 -26.21 11.87 15.14
C GLY A 27 -25.49 12.96 14.33
N GLY A 28 -25.95 14.21 14.21
CA GLY A 28 -27.03 14.96 14.85
C GLY A 28 -26.89 16.46 14.49
N SER A 29 -28.02 17.14 14.33
CA SER A 29 -28.27 18.47 13.75
C SER A 29 -27.74 19.72 14.49
N GLY A 30 -27.42 20.80 13.74
CA GLY A 30 -27.35 22.18 14.25
C GLY A 30 -27.03 23.25 13.19
N GLU A 31 -27.95 24.21 12.98
CA GLU A 31 -27.94 25.29 11.96
C GLU A 31 -26.95 26.46 12.21
N VAL A 32 -26.39 27.03 11.12
CA VAL A 32 -25.92 28.44 11.05
C VAL A 32 -26.20 29.05 9.66
N ALA A 33 -26.64 30.30 9.66
CA ALA A 33 -27.10 31.12 8.54
C ALA A 33 -25.99 31.72 7.64
N GLU A 34 -26.42 32.15 6.45
CA GLU A 34 -25.69 32.44 5.21
C GLU A 34 -24.78 33.69 5.17
N SER A 35 -23.67 33.59 4.42
CA SER A 35 -23.36 34.57 3.35
C SER A 35 -22.44 33.95 2.27
N SER A 36 -22.96 33.86 1.04
CA SER A 36 -22.30 33.73 -0.27
C SER A 36 -20.95 33.00 -0.34
N GLY A 37 -21.01 31.69 -0.56
CA GLY A 37 -19.89 30.81 -0.92
C GLY A 37 -20.35 29.36 -0.83
N PHE A 38 -20.16 28.57 -1.89
CA PHE A 38 -20.60 27.18 -2.04
C PHE A 38 -20.38 26.33 -0.77
N THR A 39 -21.44 25.78 -0.16
CA THR A 39 -21.38 24.91 1.03
C THR A 39 -21.92 23.51 0.72
N MET A 40 -21.29 22.47 1.30
CA MET A 40 -21.76 21.07 1.31
C MET A 40 -22.97 20.87 2.23
N SER A 41 -24.06 21.59 2.00
CA SER A 41 -25.37 21.30 2.61
C SER A 41 -26.39 20.78 1.59
N SER A 42 -26.09 20.87 0.29
CA SER A 42 -27.00 20.47 -0.79
C SER A 42 -26.95 18.99 -1.17
N LEU A 43 -26.02 18.20 -0.61
CA LEU A 43 -25.96 16.75 -0.82
C LEU A 43 -26.85 15.94 0.16
N GLU A 44 -27.44 16.57 1.18
CA GLU A 44 -28.24 15.86 2.20
C GLU A 44 -29.73 15.69 1.84
N ALA A 45 -30.24 16.24 0.72
CA ALA A 45 -31.68 16.27 0.44
C ALA A 45 -32.13 15.60 -0.89
N GLY A 46 -31.25 14.88 -1.59
CA GLY A 46 -31.65 14.00 -2.68
C GLY A 46 -31.91 12.60 -2.15
N ALA A 47 -33.17 12.25 -1.90
CA ALA A 47 -33.57 10.99 -1.29
C ALA A 47 -32.99 9.75 -2.02
N MET A 48 -31.87 9.20 -1.53
CA MET A 48 -31.52 7.82 -1.83
C MET A 48 -32.61 6.91 -1.24
N PRO A 49 -33.21 6.00 -2.02
CA PRO A 49 -34.24 5.11 -1.50
C PRO A 49 -33.65 4.26 -0.37
N SER A 50 -34.39 4.14 0.74
CA SER A 50 -33.96 3.40 1.92
C SER A 50 -33.49 1.98 1.58
N LEU A 51 -32.28 1.65 2.05
CA LEU A 51 -31.56 0.38 1.84
C LEU A 51 -32.27 -0.86 2.41
N GLU A 52 -33.36 -0.70 3.16
CA GLU A 52 -34.24 -1.82 3.56
C GLU A 52 -34.89 -2.53 2.36
N SER A 53 -34.94 -1.88 1.19
CA SER A 53 -35.58 -2.45 0.00
C SER A 53 -34.66 -3.29 -0.91
N ALA A 54 -33.37 -3.46 -0.59
CA ALA A 54 -32.39 -4.12 -1.46
C ALA A 54 -32.11 -5.59 -1.11
N ASP A 55 -32.60 -6.06 0.04
CA ASP A 55 -32.40 -7.44 0.48
C ASP A 55 -33.23 -8.40 -0.38
N GLY A 56 -32.59 -9.38 -1.02
CA GLY A 56 -33.26 -10.36 -1.89
C GLY A 56 -33.43 -9.98 -3.38
N LYS A 57 -32.94 -8.82 -3.83
CA LYS A 57 -32.99 -8.41 -5.24
C LYS A 57 -31.84 -8.99 -6.08
N SER A 58 -32.13 -9.30 -7.34
CA SER A 58 -31.19 -9.80 -8.36
C SER A 58 -30.15 -8.76 -8.78
N ALA A 59 -29.06 -9.19 -9.42
CA ALA A 59 -27.98 -8.30 -9.89
C ALA A 59 -28.49 -7.23 -10.87
N ALA A 60 -29.39 -7.61 -11.79
CA ALA A 60 -30.04 -6.69 -12.71
C ALA A 60 -30.87 -5.61 -11.98
N GLU A 61 -31.64 -5.98 -10.96
CA GLU A 61 -32.45 -5.02 -10.19
C GLU A 61 -31.59 -4.07 -9.34
N ARG A 62 -30.40 -4.49 -8.91
CA ARG A 62 -29.44 -3.64 -8.21
C ARG A 62 -28.75 -2.67 -9.17
N LEU A 63 -28.46 -3.12 -10.39
CA LEU A 63 -27.93 -2.26 -11.45
C LEU A 63 -28.95 -1.19 -11.85
N ASP A 64 -30.23 -1.54 -11.98
CA ASP A 64 -31.30 -0.58 -12.27
C ASP A 64 -31.48 0.47 -11.15
N LEU A 65 -31.33 0.06 -9.88
CA LEU A 65 -31.35 0.99 -8.74
C LEU A 65 -30.13 1.91 -8.70
N LEU A 66 -28.95 1.39 -9.07
CA LEU A 66 -27.72 2.15 -9.19
C LEU A 66 -27.83 3.18 -10.33
N ASP A 67 -28.40 2.77 -11.47
CA ASP A 67 -28.67 3.63 -12.62
C ASP A 67 -29.70 4.73 -12.31
N ALA A 68 -30.75 4.41 -11.54
CA ALA A 68 -31.72 5.39 -11.08
C ALA A 68 -31.12 6.41 -10.10
N ALA A 69 -30.23 5.97 -9.19
CA ALA A 69 -29.57 6.85 -8.23
C ALA A 69 -28.56 7.82 -8.89
N LEU A 70 -28.06 7.47 -10.08
CA LEU A 70 -27.11 8.28 -10.84
C LEU A 70 -27.74 9.30 -11.77
N ALA A 71 -29.03 9.15 -12.06
CA ALA A 71 -29.75 10.07 -12.94
C ALA A 71 -29.82 11.50 -12.38
N ASP A 72 -29.74 11.64 -11.05
CA ASP A 72 -29.89 12.89 -10.32
C ASP A 72 -28.56 13.49 -9.79
N VAL A 73 -27.41 12.89 -10.13
CA VAL A 73 -26.08 13.39 -9.70
C VAL A 73 -25.54 14.42 -10.69
N GLU A 74 -25.26 15.65 -10.21
CA GLU A 74 -24.77 16.76 -11.06
C GLU A 74 -23.32 16.56 -11.55
N ASP A 75 -22.43 16.00 -10.73
CA ASP A 75 -21.04 15.68 -11.11
C ASP A 75 -20.93 14.26 -11.65
N LYS A 76 -21.10 14.15 -12.97
CA LYS A 76 -21.15 12.87 -13.68
C LYS A 76 -19.80 12.15 -13.76
N ASP A 77 -18.67 12.85 -13.61
CA ASP A 77 -17.34 12.25 -13.78
C ASP A 77 -16.87 11.52 -12.51
N SER A 78 -17.10 12.10 -11.33
CA SER A 78 -16.80 11.47 -10.04
C SER A 78 -17.74 10.28 -9.76
N ALA A 79 -19.02 10.43 -10.09
CA ALA A 79 -20.01 9.37 -10.00
C ALA A 79 -19.68 8.20 -10.94
N ALA A 80 -19.22 8.48 -12.17
CA ALA A 80 -18.83 7.45 -13.13
C ALA A 80 -17.65 6.58 -12.66
N GLN A 81 -16.72 7.11 -11.86
CA GLN A 81 -15.55 6.35 -11.38
C GLN A 81 -15.90 5.34 -10.28
N VAL A 82 -16.74 5.74 -9.32
CA VAL A 82 -17.23 4.85 -8.24
C VAL A 82 -18.19 3.79 -8.80
N VAL A 83 -19.03 4.19 -9.74
CA VAL A 83 -20.02 3.31 -10.38
C VAL A 83 -19.38 2.30 -11.30
N ARG A 84 -18.30 2.65 -12.02
CA ARG A 84 -17.62 1.68 -12.87
C ARG A 84 -17.04 0.52 -12.06
N GLY A 85 -16.46 0.81 -10.90
CA GLY A 85 -15.99 -0.22 -9.96
C GLY A 85 -17.14 -1.05 -9.38
N ALA A 86 -18.27 -0.43 -9.04
CA ALA A 86 -19.46 -1.14 -8.53
C ALA A 86 -20.15 -1.99 -9.61
N ARG A 87 -20.22 -1.49 -10.85
CA ARG A 87 -20.81 -2.15 -12.02
C ARG A 87 -19.97 -3.34 -12.46
N GLU A 88 -18.65 -3.25 -12.42
CA GLU A 88 -17.74 -4.38 -12.68
C GLU A 88 -17.92 -5.54 -11.68
N ILE A 89 -18.35 -5.25 -10.45
CA ILE A 89 -18.67 -6.25 -9.43
C ILE A 89 -20.07 -6.84 -9.66
N LEU A 90 -21.03 -6.04 -10.11
CA LEU A 90 -22.43 -6.43 -10.29
C LEU A 90 -22.72 -7.09 -11.66
N GLU A 91 -21.98 -6.76 -12.72
CA GLU A 91 -22.11 -7.34 -14.08
C GLU A 91 -21.51 -8.76 -14.20
N ARG A 92 -20.90 -9.27 -13.12
CA ARG A 92 -20.61 -10.70 -13.00
C ARG A 92 -21.90 -11.45 -12.68
N ASP A 93 -22.69 -11.70 -13.71
CA ASP A 93 -23.80 -12.66 -13.66
C ASP A 93 -23.27 -14.07 -13.37
N GLY A 94 -23.32 -14.43 -12.10
CA GLY A 94 -23.03 -15.76 -11.60
C GLY A 94 -23.04 -15.75 -10.08
N GLU A 95 -23.77 -16.70 -9.49
CA GLU A 95 -23.65 -17.06 -8.07
C GLU A 95 -22.20 -16.93 -7.59
N PRO A 96 -21.95 -16.38 -6.38
CA PRO A 96 -20.61 -16.17 -5.86
C PRO A 96 -19.85 -17.49 -5.91
N GLN A 97 -18.93 -17.61 -6.87
CA GLN A 97 -18.05 -18.76 -6.91
C GLN A 97 -17.10 -18.65 -5.72
N ASP A 98 -17.05 -19.73 -4.95
CA ASP A 98 -16.07 -19.94 -3.90
C ASP A 98 -14.67 -19.53 -4.40
N GLY A 99 -13.99 -18.66 -3.65
CA GLY A 99 -12.56 -18.41 -3.85
C GLY A 99 -12.10 -16.99 -4.18
N TYR A 100 -12.79 -15.94 -3.74
CA TYR A 100 -12.15 -14.62 -3.60
C TYR A 100 -11.66 -14.46 -2.16
N THR A 101 -10.37 -14.68 -1.93
CA THR A 101 -9.70 -14.45 -0.62
C THR A 101 -8.90 -13.15 -0.69
N MET A 102 -8.49 -12.61 0.47
CA MET A 102 -7.56 -11.47 0.64
C MET A 102 -6.39 -11.41 -0.37
N ARG A 103 -6.02 -12.55 -0.97
CA ARG A 103 -5.16 -12.69 -2.16
C ARG A 103 -5.47 -11.78 -3.36
N GLN A 104 -6.69 -11.29 -3.53
CA GLN A 104 -7.02 -10.37 -4.64
C GLN A 104 -7.01 -8.88 -4.24
N LEU A 105 -6.87 -8.58 -2.95
CA LEU A 105 -6.95 -7.22 -2.41
C LEU A 105 -5.60 -6.48 -2.35
N VAL A 106 -4.50 -7.10 -2.80
CA VAL A 106 -3.16 -6.49 -2.95
C VAL A 106 -2.88 -6.10 -4.42
N ALA A 107 -3.93 -5.76 -5.17
CA ALA A 107 -3.85 -5.43 -6.61
C ALA A 107 -3.90 -3.90 -6.88
N LEU A 108 -3.31 -3.10 -5.99
CA LEU A 108 -3.18 -1.64 -6.15
C LEU A 108 -1.70 -1.28 -6.18
N GLU A 109 -0.98 -1.82 -7.16
CA GLU A 109 0.45 -1.62 -7.29
C GLU A 109 0.82 -1.43 -8.76
N ALA A 110 1.69 -0.46 -9.04
CA ALA A 110 1.62 0.26 -10.29
C ALA A 110 2.98 0.56 -10.94
N VAL A 111 3.08 0.19 -12.22
CA VAL A 111 4.12 0.73 -13.10
C VAL A 111 3.67 2.12 -13.54
N ILE A 112 4.37 3.16 -13.11
CA ILE A 112 3.95 4.56 -13.36
C ILE A 112 4.47 5.07 -14.70
N GLN A 113 5.75 4.86 -14.99
CA GLN A 113 6.39 5.37 -16.20
C GLN A 113 7.15 4.27 -16.93
N THR A 114 6.87 4.13 -18.22
CA THR A 114 7.51 3.14 -19.11
C THR A 114 8.46 3.78 -20.12
N ASP A 115 8.66 5.10 -20.04
CA ASP A 115 9.54 5.87 -20.94
C ASP A 115 11.00 5.89 -20.48
N GLY A 116 11.32 5.21 -19.38
CA GLY A 116 12.66 5.12 -18.81
C GLY A 116 12.97 6.18 -17.74
N SER A 117 12.07 7.12 -17.47
CA SER A 117 12.29 8.17 -16.45
C SER A 117 12.17 7.69 -15.01
N ALA A 118 11.47 6.57 -14.76
CA ALA A 118 11.37 5.91 -13.45
C ALA A 118 11.86 4.44 -13.52
N PRO A 119 13.18 4.19 -13.60
CA PRO A 119 13.73 2.83 -13.68
C PRO A 119 13.54 2.04 -12.37
N SER A 120 13.63 0.71 -12.44
CA SER A 120 13.75 -0.14 -11.24
C SER A 120 15.13 -0.82 -11.20
N LEU A 121 16.05 -0.19 -10.46
CA LEU A 121 17.46 -0.55 -10.43
C LEU A 121 17.71 -1.74 -9.51
N THR A 122 18.47 -2.71 -10.00
CA THR A 122 18.81 -3.92 -9.23
C THR A 122 19.85 -3.59 -8.16
N VAL A 123 19.56 -3.97 -6.92
CA VAL A 123 20.53 -3.88 -5.83
C VAL A 123 21.37 -5.16 -5.78
N LYS A 124 22.69 -4.99 -5.64
CA LYS A 124 23.65 -6.08 -5.44
C LYS A 124 24.80 -5.65 -4.54
N ASN A 125 25.06 -6.44 -3.50
CA ASN A 125 25.98 -6.15 -2.41
C ASN A 125 25.73 -4.78 -1.75
N GLY A 126 24.46 -4.36 -1.65
CA GLY A 126 24.08 -3.05 -1.14
C GLY A 126 24.26 -1.88 -2.12
N PHE A 127 24.65 -2.12 -3.37
CA PHE A 127 24.90 -1.08 -4.38
C PHE A 127 23.94 -1.19 -5.58
N VAL A 128 23.72 -0.05 -6.24
CA VAL A 128 23.13 0.03 -7.58
C VAL A 128 24.22 0.34 -8.60
N ASP A 129 24.16 -0.26 -9.79
CA ASP A 129 25.12 0.05 -10.86
C ASP A 129 24.81 1.43 -11.47
N ALA A 130 25.44 2.49 -10.95
CA ALA A 130 25.28 3.86 -11.44
C ALA A 130 25.78 4.07 -12.89
N LYS A 131 26.45 3.08 -13.50
CA LYS A 131 26.88 3.12 -14.89
C LYS A 131 25.87 2.47 -15.84
N ALA A 132 24.87 1.76 -15.31
CA ALA A 132 23.85 1.13 -16.14
C ALA A 132 23.07 2.20 -16.94
N PRO A 133 22.83 2.01 -18.24
CA PRO A 133 22.12 3.01 -19.06
C PRO A 133 20.75 3.40 -18.51
N ALA A 134 20.06 2.45 -17.86
CA ALA A 134 18.74 2.65 -17.27
C ALA A 134 18.72 3.68 -16.12
N VAL A 135 19.87 4.05 -15.55
CA VAL A 135 19.94 5.04 -14.46
C VAL A 135 19.53 6.43 -14.92
N GLY A 136 19.82 6.79 -16.17
CA GLY A 136 19.45 8.09 -16.74
C GLY A 136 19.86 9.29 -15.88
N ASP A 137 18.92 10.20 -15.68
CA ASP A 137 19.12 11.48 -14.98
C ASP A 137 19.40 11.32 -13.48
N TRP A 138 19.11 10.15 -12.90
CA TRP A 138 19.31 9.88 -11.48
C TRP A 138 20.78 9.65 -11.10
N LYS A 139 21.66 9.50 -12.09
CA LYS A 139 23.06 9.12 -11.92
C LYS A 139 23.82 10.00 -10.92
N PHE A 140 23.67 11.32 -11.04
CA PHE A 140 24.42 12.24 -10.20
C PHE A 140 24.04 12.09 -8.72
N ALA A 141 22.73 12.02 -8.43
CA ALA A 141 22.24 11.88 -7.07
C ALA A 141 22.63 10.51 -6.45
N LEU A 142 22.51 9.43 -7.22
CA LEU A 142 22.89 8.08 -6.76
C LEU A 142 24.39 7.98 -6.43
N ILE A 143 25.25 8.64 -7.21
CA ILE A 143 26.69 8.69 -6.92
C ILE A 143 26.97 9.60 -5.72
N LYS A 144 26.33 10.78 -5.65
CA LYS A 144 26.53 11.75 -4.58
C LYS A 144 26.21 11.17 -3.20
N PHE A 145 25.15 10.37 -3.11
CA PHE A 145 24.63 9.84 -1.85
C PHE A 145 24.83 8.33 -1.66
N GLU A 146 25.76 7.72 -2.42
CA GLU A 146 25.94 6.26 -2.48
C GLU A 146 26.04 5.60 -1.08
N SER A 147 26.82 6.17 -0.17
CA SER A 147 27.00 5.60 1.18
C SER A 147 25.75 5.65 2.05
N LEU A 148 24.99 6.75 1.97
CA LEU A 148 23.73 6.92 2.71
C LEU A 148 22.63 6.05 2.13
N ILE A 149 22.59 5.93 0.80
CA ILE A 149 21.70 4.99 0.10
C ILE A 149 22.02 3.54 0.50
N GLN A 150 23.30 3.17 0.56
CA GLN A 150 23.72 1.84 0.99
C GLN A 150 23.27 1.53 2.43
N GLN A 151 23.37 2.53 3.33
CA GLN A 151 22.88 2.39 4.69
C GLN A 151 21.37 2.12 4.71
N VAL A 152 20.56 2.92 3.99
CA VAL A 152 19.11 2.69 3.86
C VAL A 152 18.82 1.29 3.30
N ILE A 153 19.49 0.90 2.23
CA ILE A 153 19.33 -0.42 1.60
C ILE A 153 19.54 -1.55 2.62
N SER A 154 20.50 -1.40 3.53
CA SER A 154 20.77 -2.40 4.58
C SER A 154 19.66 -2.52 5.64
N CYS A 155 18.84 -1.48 5.79
CA CYS A 155 17.74 -1.43 6.76
C CYS A 155 16.41 -1.93 6.21
N VAL A 156 16.33 -2.27 4.91
CA VAL A 156 15.11 -2.67 4.20
C VAL A 156 15.12 -4.18 3.94
N GLY A 157 14.07 -4.87 4.34
CA GLY A 157 13.96 -6.33 4.29
C GLY A 157 12.70 -6.83 3.59
N ARG A 158 12.77 -8.04 3.04
CA ARG A 158 11.64 -8.73 2.40
C ARG A 158 10.90 -9.54 3.46
N LEU A 159 9.60 -9.33 3.61
CA LEU A 159 8.78 -10.08 4.56
C LEU A 159 8.33 -11.39 3.93
N ASN A 160 9.09 -12.45 4.15
CA ASN A 160 8.85 -13.78 3.63
C ASN A 160 7.74 -14.50 4.39
N VAL A 161 6.93 -15.25 3.66
CA VAL A 161 5.83 -16.08 4.17
C VAL A 161 5.69 -17.34 3.31
N PRO A 162 5.14 -18.46 3.83
CA PRO A 162 5.07 -19.73 3.13
C PRO A 162 3.93 -19.80 2.09
N ILE A 163 3.66 -18.70 1.39
CA ILE A 163 2.68 -18.61 0.31
C ILE A 163 3.31 -18.01 -0.94
N ASN A 164 3.00 -18.52 -2.13
CA ASN A 164 3.45 -17.95 -3.41
C ASN A 164 3.06 -16.46 -3.51
N PRO A 165 3.98 -15.52 -3.82
CA PRO A 165 5.33 -15.70 -4.39
C PRO A 165 6.48 -15.99 -3.41
N GLY A 166 6.20 -16.18 -2.13
CA GLY A 166 7.15 -16.47 -1.05
C GLY A 166 7.33 -15.30 -0.08
N PHE A 167 6.60 -14.21 -0.29
CA PHE A 167 6.66 -13.01 0.54
C PHE A 167 5.38 -12.17 0.40
N ALA A 168 5.07 -11.41 1.45
CA ALA A 168 3.86 -10.60 1.57
C ALA A 168 4.09 -9.12 1.26
N GLY A 169 5.31 -8.61 1.45
CA GLY A 169 5.61 -7.20 1.26
C GLY A 169 7.03 -6.82 1.65
N THR A 170 7.22 -5.52 1.84
CA THR A 170 8.47 -4.89 2.25
C THR A 170 8.35 -4.40 3.69
N VAL A 171 9.45 -4.45 4.43
CA VAL A 171 9.60 -3.88 5.77
C VAL A 171 10.88 -3.05 5.85
N PHE A 172 10.98 -2.11 6.79
CA PHE A 172 12.27 -1.52 7.16
C PHE A 172 12.41 -1.28 8.65
N ALA A 173 13.63 -1.41 9.16
CA ALA A 173 13.95 -1.32 10.58
C ALA A 173 14.01 0.13 11.07
N ILE A 174 13.21 0.44 12.09
CA ILE A 174 13.24 1.72 12.82
C ILE A 174 14.01 1.62 14.15
N THR A 175 14.09 0.41 14.70
CA THR A 175 14.98 0.00 15.79
C THR A 175 15.51 -1.41 15.48
N PRO A 176 16.52 -1.92 16.22
CA PRO A 176 17.00 -3.29 16.00
C PRO A 176 15.92 -4.38 16.21
N GLU A 177 14.85 -4.09 16.95
CA GLU A 177 13.77 -5.01 17.28
C GLU A 177 12.45 -4.71 16.54
N LEU A 178 12.30 -3.53 15.92
CA LEU A 178 11.04 -3.09 15.32
C LEU A 178 11.20 -2.70 13.85
N VAL A 179 10.25 -3.17 13.04
CA VAL A 179 10.13 -2.80 11.63
C VAL A 179 8.78 -2.16 11.34
N VAL A 180 8.76 -1.28 10.35
CA VAL A 180 7.53 -0.68 9.80
C VAL A 180 7.15 -1.40 8.50
N THR A 181 5.85 -1.59 8.30
CA THR A 181 5.24 -2.01 7.03
C THR A 181 3.82 -1.44 6.92
N ASN A 182 3.04 -1.87 5.93
CA ASN A 182 1.64 -1.47 5.80
C ASN A 182 0.72 -2.28 6.70
N ARG A 183 -0.43 -1.70 7.05
CA ARG A 183 -1.49 -2.40 7.77
C ARG A 183 -2.09 -3.50 6.90
N HIS A 184 -2.29 -3.29 5.60
CA HIS A 184 -2.84 -4.35 4.75
C HIS A 184 -1.86 -5.53 4.60
N VAL A 185 -0.54 -5.29 4.72
CA VAL A 185 0.46 -6.37 4.80
C VAL A 185 0.28 -7.15 6.09
N LEU A 186 0.03 -6.48 7.22
CA LEU A 186 -0.34 -7.15 8.47
C LEU A 186 -1.64 -7.98 8.32
N GLU A 187 -2.67 -7.42 7.69
CA GLU A 187 -3.93 -8.13 7.39
C GLU A 187 -3.74 -9.36 6.49
N ALA A 188 -2.65 -9.42 5.72
CA ALA A 188 -2.31 -10.57 4.87
C ALA A 188 -1.53 -11.68 5.59
N ILE A 189 -0.88 -11.39 6.73
CA ILE A 189 -0.02 -12.34 7.46
C ILE A 189 -0.57 -12.72 8.84
N ALA A 190 -1.63 -12.05 9.30
CA ALA A 190 -2.17 -12.20 10.64
C ALA A 190 -3.69 -12.01 10.65
N ARG A 191 -4.34 -12.55 11.68
CA ARG A 191 -5.75 -12.31 11.98
C ARG A 191 -5.91 -11.58 13.31
N PRO A 192 -6.93 -10.73 13.46
CA PRO A 192 -7.31 -10.22 14.78
C PRO A 192 -7.61 -11.37 15.74
N ASP A 193 -7.23 -11.24 17.01
CA ASP A 193 -7.63 -12.15 18.07
C ASP A 193 -8.80 -11.59 18.89
N ASP A 194 -9.40 -12.44 19.73
CA ASP A 194 -10.58 -12.09 20.55
C ASP A 194 -10.31 -10.99 21.60
N LYS A 195 -9.04 -10.62 21.81
CA LYS A 195 -8.60 -9.62 22.80
C LYS A 195 -8.19 -8.29 22.14
N GLY A 196 -8.44 -8.16 20.83
CA GLY A 196 -8.04 -6.97 20.07
C GLY A 196 -6.56 -6.94 19.69
N GLY A 197 -5.85 -8.05 19.87
CA GLY A 197 -4.48 -8.28 19.38
C GLY A 197 -4.47 -8.91 17.99
N TRP A 198 -3.30 -9.40 17.59
CA TRP A 198 -3.08 -10.07 16.31
C TRP A 198 -2.39 -11.42 16.52
N LYS A 199 -2.87 -12.43 15.80
CA LYS A 199 -2.26 -13.75 15.72
C LYS A 199 -1.70 -13.96 14.31
N LEU A 200 -0.39 -14.18 14.21
CA LEU A 200 0.26 -14.53 12.94
C LEU A 200 -0.30 -15.85 12.39
N GLU A 201 -0.52 -15.90 11.09
CA GLU A 201 -0.97 -17.09 10.36
C GLU A 201 0.14 -18.15 10.31
N TRP A 202 1.38 -17.69 10.13
CA TRP A 202 2.57 -18.54 10.02
C TRP A 202 3.65 -18.06 10.99
N PRO A 203 3.47 -18.19 12.32
CA PRO A 203 4.37 -17.59 13.30
C PRO A 203 5.84 -18.05 13.17
N ASP A 204 6.07 -19.31 12.76
CA ASP A 204 7.43 -19.85 12.62
C ASP A 204 8.10 -19.48 11.29
N ASP A 205 7.30 -19.23 10.25
CA ASP A 205 7.72 -19.00 8.85
C ASP A 205 7.53 -17.55 8.38
N THR A 206 7.03 -16.64 9.23
CA THR A 206 6.95 -15.21 8.95
C THR A 206 8.28 -14.56 9.32
N VAL A 207 9.17 -14.48 8.34
CA VAL A 207 10.58 -14.08 8.53
C VAL A 207 10.96 -12.93 7.62
N ILE A 208 11.97 -12.16 8.02
CA ILE A 208 12.48 -11.01 7.30
C ILE A 208 13.86 -11.36 6.77
N ASP A 209 14.07 -11.10 5.48
CA ASP A 209 15.36 -11.24 4.80
C ASP A 209 15.87 -9.84 4.41
N PHE A 210 16.88 -9.35 5.11
CA PHE A 210 17.49 -8.04 4.81
C PHE A 210 18.48 -8.12 3.65
N THR A 211 18.78 -9.32 3.16
CA THR A 211 19.81 -9.58 2.14
C THR A 211 19.26 -10.17 0.85
N ALA A 212 17.94 -10.16 0.65
CA ALA A 212 17.20 -10.66 -0.53
C ALA A 212 17.52 -9.88 -1.83
N GLU A 213 18.79 -9.81 -2.20
CA GLU A 213 19.35 -9.13 -3.37
C GLU A 213 19.58 -10.10 -4.52
N PHE A 214 19.85 -9.56 -5.71
CA PHE A 214 19.99 -10.40 -6.90
C PHE A 214 21.20 -11.36 -6.80
N GLY A 215 20.91 -12.65 -6.90
CA GLY A 215 21.91 -13.73 -6.83
C GLY A 215 22.30 -14.15 -5.42
N VAL A 216 21.65 -13.61 -4.39
CA VAL A 216 21.79 -14.05 -3.00
C VAL A 216 20.67 -15.06 -2.70
N PRO A 217 20.98 -16.23 -2.11
CA PRO A 217 19.94 -17.16 -1.63
C PRO A 217 19.03 -16.49 -0.60
N THR A 218 17.76 -16.90 -0.53
CA THR A 218 16.86 -16.41 0.51
C THR A 218 17.35 -16.83 1.90
N HIS A 219 17.35 -15.90 2.83
CA HIS A 219 17.67 -16.10 4.24
C HIS A 219 16.43 -15.87 5.14
N ALA A 220 16.51 -16.35 6.37
CA ALA A 220 15.57 -16.05 7.43
C ALA A 220 16.37 -15.36 8.53
N ASP A 221 16.67 -14.07 8.38
CA ASP A 221 17.57 -13.34 9.28
C ASP A 221 16.86 -13.03 10.60
N TYR A 222 15.61 -12.60 10.52
CA TYR A 222 14.78 -12.23 11.67
C TYR A 222 13.40 -12.86 11.55
N ARG A 223 12.76 -13.17 12.69
CA ARG A 223 11.40 -13.70 12.77
C ARG A 223 10.47 -12.65 13.37
N VAL A 224 9.31 -12.46 12.76
CA VAL A 224 8.25 -11.61 13.33
C VAL A 224 7.61 -12.34 14.51
N THR A 225 7.48 -11.66 15.64
CA THR A 225 6.98 -12.24 16.90
C THR A 225 5.77 -11.51 17.48
N GLY A 226 5.43 -10.34 16.96
CA GLY A 226 4.30 -9.57 17.46
C GLY A 226 4.02 -8.31 16.66
N VAL A 227 2.93 -7.64 17.04
CA VAL A 227 2.46 -6.38 16.48
C VAL A 227 2.46 -5.35 17.59
N GLU A 228 3.21 -4.27 17.42
CA GLU A 228 3.30 -3.17 18.38
C GLU A 228 2.33 -2.04 18.07
N TYR A 229 2.05 -1.84 16.79
CA TYR A 229 1.15 -0.80 16.32
C TYR A 229 0.50 -1.21 15.00
N PHE A 230 -0.69 -0.71 14.76
CA PHE A 230 -1.37 -0.73 13.47
C PHE A 230 -2.32 0.48 13.40
N GLY A 231 -2.68 0.92 12.19
CA GLY A 231 -3.74 1.90 12.00
C GLY A 231 -5.04 1.49 12.70
N ALA A 232 -6.00 2.41 12.90
CA ALA A 232 -7.26 2.08 13.58
C ALA A 232 -8.26 1.40 12.63
N ASP A 233 -8.35 1.88 11.40
CA ASP A 233 -9.35 1.45 10.41
C ASP A 233 -8.84 0.36 9.43
N PRO A 234 -9.57 -0.74 9.23
CA PRO A 234 -9.22 -1.77 8.25
C PRO A 234 -9.00 -1.20 6.85
N ILE A 235 -8.04 -1.76 6.11
CA ILE A 235 -7.77 -1.31 4.74
C ILE A 235 -8.69 -2.04 3.76
N ASN A 236 -8.93 -3.34 3.96
CA ASN A 236 -9.85 -4.14 3.15
C ASN A 236 -9.63 -3.96 1.63
N GLY A 237 -8.38 -3.76 1.22
CA GLY A 237 -7.93 -3.57 -0.17
C GLY A 237 -8.56 -2.42 -0.94
N THR A 238 -9.09 -1.41 -0.26
CA THR A 238 -9.49 -0.14 -0.90
C THR A 238 -8.58 0.99 -0.45
N VAL A 239 -8.20 1.86 -1.40
CA VAL A 239 -7.45 3.08 -1.06
C VAL A 239 -8.41 4.07 -0.43
N ASN A 240 -8.23 4.32 0.86
CA ASN A 240 -8.88 5.42 1.57
C ASN A 240 -7.82 6.27 2.27
N PHE A 241 -7.60 7.49 1.80
CA PHE A 241 -6.58 8.38 2.34
C PHE A 241 -6.88 8.85 3.78
N ALA A 242 -8.10 8.64 4.29
CA ALA A 242 -8.42 8.88 5.69
C ALA A 242 -7.96 7.74 6.62
N HIS A 243 -7.62 6.56 6.08
CA HIS A 243 -7.14 5.41 6.85
C HIS A 243 -5.60 5.38 6.90
N LEU A 244 -5.06 4.98 8.05
CA LEU A 244 -3.61 4.81 8.21
C LEU A 244 -3.20 3.39 7.85
N ASP A 245 -2.56 3.24 6.69
CA ASP A 245 -2.03 1.98 6.21
C ASP A 245 -0.59 1.74 6.69
N MET A 246 -0.44 1.64 8.01
CA MET A 246 0.84 1.40 8.67
C MET A 246 0.69 0.40 9.81
N ALA A 247 1.68 -0.47 9.95
CA ALA A 247 1.88 -1.34 11.11
C ALA A 247 3.36 -1.31 11.56
N ILE A 248 3.57 -1.52 12.86
CA ILE A 248 4.89 -1.74 13.45
C ILE A 248 4.92 -3.15 14.00
N LEU A 249 5.87 -3.95 13.52
CA LEU A 249 6.03 -5.35 13.87
C LEU A 249 7.27 -5.53 14.74
N ARG A 250 7.18 -6.39 15.74
CA ARG A 250 8.32 -6.83 16.55
C ARG A 250 9.00 -8.01 15.88
N MET A 251 10.32 -7.99 15.84
CA MET A 251 11.13 -9.08 15.33
C MET A 251 12.24 -9.51 16.29
N VAL A 252 12.72 -10.73 16.13
CA VAL A 252 13.87 -11.28 16.86
C VAL A 252 14.83 -11.94 15.88
N PRO A 253 16.15 -11.93 16.14
CA PRO A 253 17.12 -12.60 15.28
C PRO A 253 16.88 -14.12 15.23
N VAL A 254 17.16 -14.72 14.08
CA VAL A 254 17.17 -16.17 13.89
C VAL A 254 18.63 -16.62 13.78
N GLY A 255 19.12 -17.33 14.80
CA GLY A 255 20.53 -17.68 14.89
C GLY A 255 21.39 -16.46 15.23
N ASP A 256 22.45 -16.24 14.46
CA ASP A 256 23.38 -15.11 14.63
C ASP A 256 23.44 -14.30 13.31
N PRO A 257 22.36 -13.58 12.95
CA PRO A 257 22.32 -12.81 11.72
C PRO A 257 23.28 -11.62 11.80
N LYS A 258 23.65 -11.07 10.64
CA LYS A 258 24.41 -9.82 10.62
C LYS A 258 23.61 -8.71 11.32
N PRO A 259 24.27 -7.86 12.13
CA PRO A 259 23.63 -6.67 12.68
C PRO A 259 23.04 -5.82 11.56
N ILE A 260 21.79 -5.38 11.75
CA ILE A 260 21.11 -4.47 10.84
C ILE A 260 21.23 -3.03 11.33
N GLY A 261 21.24 -2.08 10.40
CA GLY A 261 21.08 -0.67 10.73
C GLY A 261 19.63 -0.32 11.01
N THR A 262 19.39 0.94 11.36
CA THR A 262 18.06 1.54 11.47
C THR A 262 17.98 2.75 10.56
N VAL A 263 16.79 3.01 10.03
CA VAL A 263 16.57 4.21 9.20
C VAL A 263 16.52 5.47 10.06
N THR A 264 16.85 6.61 9.44
CA THR A 264 16.55 7.94 9.99
C THR A 264 15.29 8.47 9.31
N LEU A 265 14.28 8.86 10.09
CA LEU A 265 13.00 9.35 9.60
C LEU A 265 12.99 10.89 9.47
N GLU A 266 12.24 11.39 8.50
CA GLU A 266 11.92 12.81 8.39
C GLU A 266 10.88 13.22 9.44
N GLN A 267 11.10 14.37 10.08
CA GLN A 267 10.18 14.95 11.07
C GLN A 267 9.64 16.32 10.64
N ASN A 268 10.30 17.00 9.71
CA ASN A 268 9.93 18.33 9.25
C ASN A 268 8.85 18.24 8.15
N PRO A 269 7.62 18.71 8.40
CA PRO A 269 6.55 18.67 7.40
C PRO A 269 6.85 19.50 6.15
N GLY A 270 7.72 20.51 6.26
CA GLY A 270 8.13 21.39 5.16
C GLY A 270 9.34 20.89 4.38
N ALA A 271 9.90 19.71 4.71
CA ALA A 271 11.01 19.13 3.95
C ALA A 271 10.59 18.60 2.57
N LEU A 272 9.28 18.42 2.36
CA LEU A 272 8.72 17.89 1.12
C LEU A 272 8.30 19.00 0.16
N TYR A 273 8.70 18.90 -1.12
CA TYR A 273 8.20 19.77 -2.19
C TYR A 273 7.79 19.00 -3.43
N GLN A 274 6.85 19.57 -4.20
CA GLN A 274 6.35 18.92 -5.41
C GLN A 274 7.48 18.86 -6.45
N GLY A 275 7.67 17.70 -7.07
CA GLY A 275 8.77 17.43 -8.00
C GLY A 275 10.07 16.99 -7.34
N GLN A 276 10.16 16.97 -6.01
CA GLN A 276 11.34 16.47 -5.28
C GLN A 276 11.70 15.06 -5.73
N GLY A 277 12.98 14.86 -6.03
CA GLY A 277 13.58 13.57 -6.31
C GLY A 277 13.55 12.70 -5.06
N ILE A 278 12.99 11.50 -5.20
CA ILE A 278 12.91 10.50 -4.15
C ILE A 278 13.27 9.14 -4.72
N TYR A 279 13.49 8.14 -3.87
CA TYR A 279 13.53 6.75 -4.30
C TYR A 279 12.78 5.83 -3.37
N ALA A 280 12.19 4.78 -3.95
CA ALA A 280 11.61 3.66 -3.21
C ALA A 280 12.64 2.53 -3.11
N VAL A 281 12.78 1.93 -1.94
CA VAL A 281 13.49 0.65 -1.76
C VAL A 281 12.51 -0.42 -1.34
N GLY A 282 12.42 -1.49 -2.13
CA GLY A 282 11.47 -2.57 -1.88
C GLY A 282 11.62 -3.78 -2.80
N PHE A 283 10.60 -4.63 -2.78
CA PHE A 283 10.64 -5.96 -3.40
C PHE A 283 9.48 -6.16 -4.37
N PRO A 284 9.61 -5.77 -5.65
CA PRO A 284 8.59 -6.03 -6.65
C PRO A 284 8.46 -7.53 -6.92
N ALA A 285 7.28 -8.08 -6.68
CA ALA A 285 6.93 -9.46 -6.94
C ALA A 285 6.76 -9.75 -8.43
N PRO A 286 6.96 -11.02 -8.84
CA PRO A 286 6.51 -11.48 -10.15
C PRO A 286 5.03 -11.12 -10.37
N PRO A 287 4.65 -10.57 -11.53
CA PRO A 287 3.27 -10.23 -11.79
C PRO A 287 2.41 -11.50 -11.74
N MET A 288 1.23 -11.39 -11.14
CA MET A 288 0.24 -12.46 -11.20
C MET A 288 -0.15 -12.67 -12.66
N LYS A 289 -0.14 -13.91 -13.14
CA LYS A 289 -0.62 -14.22 -14.48
C LYS A 289 -2.13 -13.95 -14.53
N TRP A 290 -2.58 -13.23 -15.55
CA TRP A 290 -4.00 -13.13 -15.86
C TRP A 290 -4.49 -14.50 -16.36
N PHE A 291 -5.44 -15.09 -15.64
CA PHE A 291 -6.07 -16.37 -15.98
C PHE A 291 -7.56 -16.23 -16.35
N GLY A 292 -8.09 -15.00 -16.38
CA GLY A 292 -9.47 -14.75 -16.77
C GLY A 292 -9.70 -14.91 -18.28
N PRO A 293 -10.94 -15.18 -18.72
CA PRO A 293 -11.27 -15.17 -20.13
C PRO A 293 -11.11 -13.75 -20.71
N GLY A 294 -10.65 -13.65 -21.95
CA GLY A 294 -10.57 -12.38 -22.68
C GLY A 294 -9.31 -11.54 -22.39
N LYS A 295 -9.38 -10.25 -22.72
CA LYS A 295 -8.27 -9.31 -22.51
C LYS A 295 -8.14 -9.00 -21.01
N PRO A 296 -6.91 -8.84 -20.48
CA PRO A 296 -6.72 -8.33 -19.13
C PRO A 296 -7.45 -7.00 -18.94
N PRO A 297 -7.87 -6.68 -17.70
CA PRO A 297 -8.56 -5.42 -17.41
C PRO A 297 -7.67 -4.23 -17.77
N PRO A 298 -8.27 -3.04 -18.02
CA PRO A 298 -7.52 -1.80 -18.13
C PRO A 298 -6.54 -1.65 -16.95
N ARG A 299 -5.34 -1.11 -17.20
CA ARG A 299 -4.26 -0.92 -16.20
C ARG A 299 -3.58 -2.21 -15.70
N PHE A 300 -3.92 -3.38 -16.24
CA PHE A 300 -3.10 -4.59 -16.09
C PHE A 300 -1.85 -4.46 -16.97
N GLU A 301 -0.66 -4.40 -16.36
CA GLU A 301 0.59 -4.30 -17.10
C GLU A 301 0.99 -5.64 -17.70
N THR A 302 1.40 -5.62 -18.96
CA THR A 302 1.84 -6.83 -19.65
C THR A 302 3.16 -7.32 -19.06
N ALA A 303 3.40 -8.64 -19.16
CA ALA A 303 4.66 -9.22 -18.76
C ALA A 303 5.86 -8.55 -19.44
N ASP A 304 5.72 -8.08 -20.68
CA ASP A 304 6.79 -7.39 -21.41
C ASP A 304 7.11 -6.01 -20.83
N VAL A 305 6.08 -5.23 -20.47
CA VAL A 305 6.27 -3.93 -19.79
C VAL A 305 6.95 -4.13 -18.45
N VAL A 306 6.45 -5.08 -17.64
CA VAL A 306 7.04 -5.42 -16.35
C VAL A 306 8.49 -5.88 -16.52
N ASN A 307 8.75 -6.77 -17.49
CA ASN A 307 10.10 -7.27 -17.74
C ASN A 307 11.07 -6.17 -18.19
N SER A 308 10.58 -5.19 -18.97
CA SER A 308 11.35 -4.02 -19.40
C SER A 308 11.73 -3.13 -18.22
N VAL A 309 10.76 -2.74 -17.38
CA VAL A 309 10.99 -1.80 -16.26
C VAL A 309 11.82 -2.43 -15.15
N PHE A 310 11.62 -3.72 -14.87
CA PHE A 310 12.25 -4.42 -13.74
C PHE A 310 13.46 -5.29 -14.13
N ASP A 311 13.94 -5.20 -15.38
CA ASP A 311 15.08 -5.96 -15.90
C ASP A 311 14.93 -7.47 -15.66
N ARG A 312 13.68 -7.97 -15.70
CA ARG A 312 13.31 -9.39 -15.46
C ARG A 312 13.76 -9.96 -14.10
N LYS A 313 14.18 -9.11 -13.16
CA LYS A 313 14.71 -9.49 -11.85
C LYS A 313 13.70 -9.10 -10.78
N LEU A 314 12.70 -9.97 -10.60
CA LEU A 314 11.60 -9.78 -9.64
C LEU A 314 11.83 -10.64 -8.39
N GLY A 315 11.17 -10.28 -7.31
CA GLY A 315 11.31 -10.88 -5.99
C GLY A 315 12.61 -10.51 -5.28
N VAL A 316 13.45 -9.64 -5.85
CA VAL A 316 14.72 -9.20 -5.26
C VAL A 316 14.67 -7.71 -4.95
N LYS A 317 15.56 -7.27 -4.06
CA LYS A 317 15.66 -5.87 -3.65
C LYS A 317 15.91 -4.95 -4.84
N LYS A 318 15.11 -3.90 -4.94
CA LYS A 318 15.19 -2.87 -5.96
C LYS A 318 15.26 -1.49 -5.32
N LEU A 319 15.92 -0.58 -6.03
CA LEU A 319 15.86 0.85 -5.80
C LEU A 319 15.21 1.50 -7.02
N ALA A 320 14.08 2.18 -6.83
CA ALA A 320 13.32 2.81 -7.90
C ALA A 320 13.23 4.32 -7.65
N PRO A 321 14.06 5.14 -8.32
CA PRO A 321 13.94 6.59 -8.21
C PRO A 321 12.68 7.09 -8.92
N GLY A 322 12.19 8.25 -8.47
CA GLY A 322 10.99 8.90 -8.97
C GLY A 322 10.84 10.29 -8.36
N ARG A 323 9.66 10.90 -8.53
CA ARG A 323 9.39 12.25 -8.00
C ARG A 323 8.13 12.29 -7.15
N VAL A 324 8.10 13.18 -6.17
CA VAL A 324 6.86 13.58 -5.49
C VAL A 324 5.94 14.26 -6.50
N MET A 325 4.71 13.78 -6.62
CA MET A 325 3.72 14.31 -7.56
C MET A 325 2.70 15.21 -6.86
N GLN A 326 2.26 14.83 -5.65
CA GLN A 326 1.31 15.58 -4.82
C GLN A 326 1.75 15.52 -3.35
N LEU A 327 1.53 16.64 -2.65
CA LEU A 327 1.92 16.89 -1.27
C LEU A 327 0.82 16.46 -0.28
N PRO A 328 1.15 16.35 1.02
CA PRO A 328 0.16 16.04 2.04
C PRO A 328 -0.97 17.05 2.12
N GLY A 329 -2.19 16.53 2.22
CA GLY A 329 -3.44 17.29 2.23
C GLY A 329 -3.94 17.70 0.84
N GLN A 330 -3.30 17.26 -0.25
CA GLN A 330 -3.78 17.53 -1.61
C GLN A 330 -4.75 16.44 -2.12
N MET A 331 -4.83 15.30 -1.44
CA MET A 331 -5.61 14.11 -1.81
C MET A 331 -7.02 14.17 -1.22
N PRO A 332 -8.07 13.76 -1.97
CA PRO A 332 -9.42 13.68 -1.43
C PRO A 332 -9.46 12.82 -0.18
N GLY A 333 -9.90 13.39 0.95
CA GLY A 333 -9.96 12.69 2.24
C GLY A 333 -8.67 12.76 3.08
N ASP A 334 -7.59 13.37 2.59
CA ASP A 334 -6.36 13.63 3.36
C ASP A 334 -6.28 15.07 3.90
N GLU A 335 -7.21 15.96 3.56
CA GLU A 335 -7.11 17.41 3.85
C GLU A 335 -6.89 17.71 5.34
N GLY A 336 -7.52 16.91 6.20
CA GLY A 336 -7.38 17.00 7.66
C GLY A 336 -6.20 16.24 8.25
N LYS A 337 -5.78 15.12 7.64
CA LYS A 337 -4.72 14.24 8.16
C LYS A 337 -3.33 14.68 7.70
N LYS A 338 -3.23 15.17 6.46
CA LYS A 338 -2.01 15.67 5.82
C LYS A 338 -0.87 14.67 5.94
N TRP A 339 -1.17 13.41 5.67
CA TRP A 339 -0.22 12.31 5.80
C TRP A 339 -0.04 11.52 4.51
N ALA A 340 -0.71 11.84 3.41
CA ALA A 340 -0.62 11.07 2.17
C ALA A 340 0.16 11.86 1.11
N ILE A 341 1.00 11.19 0.35
CA ILE A 341 1.73 11.77 -0.79
C ILE A 341 1.47 10.94 -2.03
N ALA A 342 1.49 11.57 -3.21
CA ALA A 342 1.60 10.85 -4.46
C ALA A 342 3.05 10.89 -4.98
N HIS A 343 3.50 9.82 -5.62
CA HIS A 343 4.84 9.73 -6.19
C HIS A 343 4.93 8.89 -7.47
N GLY A 344 6.00 9.11 -8.23
CA GLY A 344 6.24 8.48 -9.54
C GLY A 344 7.27 7.34 -9.55
N CYS A 345 7.66 6.79 -8.40
CA CYS A 345 8.58 5.63 -8.37
C CYS A 345 7.93 4.41 -9.03
N SER A 346 8.71 3.53 -9.65
CA SER A 346 8.17 2.28 -10.23
C SER A 346 7.98 1.19 -9.16
N THR A 347 6.73 0.74 -8.98
CA THR A 347 6.35 -0.30 -8.01
C THR A 347 5.55 -1.43 -8.66
N LEU A 348 5.39 -2.51 -7.93
CA LEU A 348 4.58 -3.70 -8.21
C LEU A 348 4.16 -4.32 -6.87
N ALA A 349 3.24 -5.28 -6.92
CA ALA A 349 2.88 -6.14 -5.79
C ALA A 349 4.13 -6.51 -4.97
N GLY A 350 4.06 -6.40 -3.65
CA GLY A 350 5.22 -6.64 -2.77
C GLY A 350 6.09 -5.42 -2.45
N ASN A 351 5.95 -4.29 -3.19
CA ASN A 351 6.53 -3.02 -2.76
C ASN A 351 5.76 -2.37 -1.61
N SER A 352 4.56 -2.83 -1.30
CA SER A 352 3.82 -2.39 -0.12
C SER A 352 4.72 -2.47 1.12
N GLY A 353 4.95 -1.32 1.75
CA GLY A 353 5.84 -1.15 2.89
C GLY A 353 7.23 -0.63 2.52
N SER A 354 7.47 -0.29 1.24
CA SER A 354 8.75 0.28 0.79
C SER A 354 9.05 1.60 1.47
N ALA A 355 10.33 1.78 1.83
CA ALA A 355 10.83 3.06 2.29
C ALA A 355 10.89 4.04 1.12
N LEU A 356 10.23 5.19 1.25
CA LEU A 356 10.40 6.33 0.36
C LEU A 356 11.42 7.27 0.98
N VAL A 357 12.48 7.58 0.25
CA VAL A 357 13.66 8.28 0.76
C VAL A 357 13.96 9.50 -0.08
N ASP A 358 14.29 10.60 0.57
CA ASP A 358 14.72 11.83 -0.10
C ASP A 358 16.01 11.56 -0.90
N LEU A 359 16.01 11.93 -2.18
CA LEU A 359 17.16 11.79 -3.09
C LEU A 359 17.80 13.12 -3.45
N ASP A 360 17.10 14.25 -3.28
CA ASP A 360 17.60 15.55 -3.73
C ASP A 360 18.57 16.18 -2.71
N ASP A 361 18.30 16.03 -1.41
CA ASP A 361 19.10 16.69 -0.35
C ASP A 361 20.15 15.78 0.29
N ASN A 362 19.77 14.58 0.75
CA ASN A 362 20.69 13.74 1.54
C ASN A 362 20.79 12.26 1.14
N GLY A 363 19.78 11.64 0.53
CA GLY A 363 19.84 10.23 0.10
C GLY A 363 19.70 9.17 1.20
N GLY A 364 19.54 9.55 2.47
CA GLY A 364 19.47 8.66 3.63
C GLY A 364 18.27 8.87 4.57
N ARG A 365 17.48 9.94 4.40
CA ARG A 365 16.28 10.24 5.22
C ARG A 365 15.03 9.63 4.61
N VAL A 366 14.40 8.72 5.34
CA VAL A 366 13.12 8.13 4.96
C VAL A 366 12.02 9.15 5.22
N ILE A 367 11.42 9.62 4.14
CA ILE A 367 10.35 10.63 4.14
C ILE A 367 8.96 9.98 4.16
N GLY A 368 8.84 8.72 3.70
CA GLY A 368 7.53 8.07 3.67
C GLY A 368 7.53 6.56 3.56
N LEU A 369 6.31 6.02 3.59
CA LEU A 369 5.99 4.60 3.53
C LEU A 369 5.05 4.37 2.33
N HIS A 370 5.51 3.70 1.29
CA HIS A 370 4.66 3.33 0.16
C HIS A 370 3.54 2.37 0.59
N PHE A 371 2.32 2.54 0.06
CA PHE A 371 1.19 1.67 0.40
C PHE A 371 0.27 1.26 -0.75
N ALA A 372 0.21 2.01 -1.86
CA ALA A 372 -0.65 1.68 -2.99
C ALA A 372 -0.25 2.42 -4.27
N GLY A 373 -0.90 2.09 -5.38
CA GLY A 373 -0.72 2.75 -6.66
C GLY A 373 -1.76 2.45 -7.71
N ILE A 374 -1.81 3.31 -8.72
CA ILE A 374 -2.61 3.18 -9.93
C ILE A 374 -1.68 3.18 -11.14
N SER A 375 -1.61 2.08 -11.89
CA SER A 375 -0.72 1.93 -13.05
C SER A 375 -0.92 3.06 -14.03
N ARG A 376 0.21 3.61 -14.51
CA ARG A 376 0.30 4.72 -15.46
C ARG A 376 -0.24 6.06 -14.97
N GLU A 377 -0.57 6.17 -13.69
CA GLU A 377 -1.03 7.42 -13.08
C GLU A 377 -0.08 7.86 -11.98
N GLN A 378 -0.16 7.23 -10.80
CA GLN A 378 0.68 7.58 -9.65
C GLN A 378 0.64 6.50 -8.57
N ASN A 379 1.68 6.50 -7.74
CA ASN A 379 1.74 5.74 -6.49
C ASN A 379 1.44 6.62 -5.28
N TYR A 380 1.17 5.99 -4.15
CA TYR A 380 0.83 6.63 -2.89
C TYR A 380 1.70 6.14 -1.74
N GLY A 381 1.96 7.06 -0.80
CA GLY A 381 2.67 6.74 0.44
C GLY A 381 2.22 7.60 1.61
N HIS A 382 2.53 7.17 2.83
CA HIS A 382 2.36 7.98 4.02
C HIS A 382 3.60 8.81 4.34
N HIS A 383 3.43 10.08 4.70
CA HIS A 383 4.50 11.03 5.02
C HIS A 383 4.90 10.96 6.52
N PHE A 384 6.16 10.63 6.81
CA PHE A 384 6.61 10.37 8.18
C PHE A 384 6.56 11.58 9.11
N ALA A 385 6.73 12.80 8.60
CA ALA A 385 6.61 13.99 9.43
C ALA A 385 5.21 14.11 10.08
N ALA A 386 4.16 13.72 9.35
CA ALA A 386 2.79 13.70 9.89
C ALA A 386 2.58 12.57 10.91
N LEU A 387 3.37 11.49 10.81
CA LEU A 387 3.31 10.32 11.68
C LEU A 387 4.27 10.41 12.89
N HIS A 388 5.03 11.50 13.04
CA HIS A 388 6.04 11.66 14.09
C HIS A 388 5.49 11.34 15.50
N LYS A 389 4.31 11.88 15.85
CA LYS A 389 3.68 11.66 17.17
C LYS A 389 3.33 10.19 17.46
N ILE A 390 3.19 9.37 16.42
CA ILE A 390 2.91 7.94 16.53
C ILE A 390 4.23 7.19 16.64
N VAL A 391 5.10 7.38 15.66
CA VAL A 391 6.30 6.55 15.46
C VAL A 391 7.39 6.84 16.50
N ALA A 392 7.49 8.08 17.01
CA ALA A 392 8.47 8.44 18.04
C ALA A 392 8.29 7.67 19.36
N LYS A 393 7.08 7.18 19.65
CA LYS A 393 6.80 6.34 20.83
C LYS A 393 7.51 4.99 20.78
N TYR A 394 7.99 4.58 19.61
CA TYR A 394 8.62 3.29 19.35
C TYR A 394 10.14 3.41 19.15
N GLY A 395 10.75 4.54 19.54
CA GLY A 395 12.21 4.70 19.58
C GLY A 395 12.87 4.92 18.22
N ALA A 396 12.10 5.31 17.20
CA ALA A 396 12.65 5.64 15.89
C ALA A 396 13.62 6.84 15.95
N SER A 397 14.66 6.79 15.12
CA SER A 397 15.59 7.90 14.96
C SER A 397 15.06 8.92 13.95
N TYR A 398 15.19 10.21 14.27
CA TYR A 398 14.77 11.31 13.41
C TYR A 398 15.94 12.19 13.03
N ALA A 399 15.87 12.79 11.85
CA ALA A 399 16.81 13.81 11.46
C ALA A 399 16.70 15.01 12.41
N GLN A 400 17.84 15.49 12.92
CA GLN A 400 17.84 16.73 13.70
C GLN A 400 17.74 17.91 12.74
N ASP A 401 16.94 18.92 13.12
CA ASP A 401 16.86 20.18 12.40
C ASP A 401 18.27 20.81 12.38
N GLN A 402 18.84 21.04 11.19
CA GLN A 402 20.10 21.77 11.02
C GLN A 402 19.88 23.28 11.04
#